data_AF-A0A7C1DVF9-F1
#
_entry.id   AF-A0A7C1DVF9-F1
#
_cell.length_a   1.000
_cell.length_b   1.000
_cell.length_c   1.000
_cell.angle_alpha   90.00
_cell.angle_beta   90.00
_cell.angle_gamma   90.00
#
_symmetry.space_group_name_H-M   'P 1'
#
loop_
_entity.id
_entity.type
_entity.pdbx_description
1 polymer ?
#
loop_
_entity_poly.entity_id
_entity_poly.type
_entity_poly.pdbx_seq_one_letter_code
_entity_poly.pdbx_strand_id
1 'polypeptide(L)'
;MRHTISLAALSTFFIISVYSQRPDWEGGYPDGCTSITAGKEATVDGSVITSHTDDSHRTRSWMDIRAGKIHPDGATTTMYKRVPYDSLAMPIYKHEPIGEIPQVKQTYPYINTAYPCMNAYQLAIGESTFGGRDELQSDAGLIDCQRLCQLMVERCKTAREAIQMAGELTGKYGWSDFGECLTIADKNEVWHFEIVGPGKGKVGSVWAAQRVPDDHIAVNANASTIKEIDPGNTEYFMVSNNIYEVALENNYWNENEPFLFCYVYAPESRTSLAARRREWRVFDLVAPSLNLDPNAENYPFSVKPDEPVSLEKLVTIFSDYYEGTEFDMTKNLTVTDHSGKTVISPLANPHMPYDMNRLFKINGGWGWRGERTIARWYTMYATIIQCRNWLPDEIGGVVWLAQDNVASSIYIPIYCSVSDLPESYKTPGRPNGYTMKSAWWAFNRLGTLTAQRWGDMRHDVREVWDPMQKELFDNQQAFESVALELYHKEKYKQLNKYLTGYTMEWGEKVVNKAWELGDLLWTRYDELF
;
A
#
# COMPACT_ATOMS: atom_id res chain seq x y z
N MET A 1 -7.36 -20.61 75.45
CA MET A 1 -8.48 -20.75 74.47
C MET A 1 -8.05 -20.02 73.22
N ARG A 2 -7.82 -20.73 72.11
CA ARG A 2 -8.64 -20.66 70.87
C ARG A 2 -8.70 -19.22 70.33
N HIS A 3 -8.19 -18.86 69.15
CA HIS A 3 -8.22 -19.54 67.86
C HIS A 3 -7.10 -19.03 66.93
N THR A 4 -6.46 -19.94 66.21
CA THR A 4 -5.66 -19.69 65.01
C THR A 4 -6.60 -19.53 63.83
N ILE A 5 -6.59 -18.38 63.15
CA ILE A 5 -7.21 -18.20 61.82
C ILE A 5 -6.06 -18.11 60.82
N SER A 6 -5.90 -19.15 60.00
CA SER A 6 -5.02 -19.11 58.83
C SER A 6 -5.77 -18.43 57.70
N LEU A 7 -5.34 -17.24 57.30
CA LEU A 7 -5.74 -16.60 56.06
C LEU A 7 -4.82 -17.14 54.95
N ALA A 8 -5.35 -18.02 54.10
CA ALA A 8 -4.68 -18.39 52.86
C ALA A 8 -4.81 -17.23 51.87
N ALA A 9 -3.72 -16.49 51.64
CA ALA A 9 -3.64 -15.51 50.58
C ALA A 9 -3.49 -16.25 49.24
N LEU A 10 -4.58 -16.33 48.46
CA LEU A 10 -4.51 -16.67 47.05
C LEU A 10 -3.89 -15.47 46.32
N SER A 11 -2.59 -15.53 46.06
CA SER A 11 -1.89 -14.60 45.18
C SER A 11 -2.25 -14.94 43.74
N THR A 12 -3.29 -14.30 43.21
CA THR A 12 -3.60 -14.34 41.77
C THR A 12 -2.55 -13.52 41.04
N PHE A 13 -1.54 -14.18 40.48
CA PHE A 13 -0.60 -13.55 39.55
C PHE A 13 -1.37 -13.23 38.26
N PHE A 14 -1.83 -11.99 38.12
CA PHE A 14 -2.12 -11.43 36.80
C PHE A 14 -0.78 -11.30 36.07
N ILE A 15 -0.48 -12.26 35.19
CA ILE A 15 0.52 -12.08 34.16
C ILE A 15 -0.07 -11.05 33.19
N ILE A 16 0.23 -9.79 33.42
CA ILE A 16 0.05 -8.75 32.40
C ILE A 16 1.15 -9.04 31.38
N SER A 17 0.80 -9.79 30.33
CA SER A 17 1.61 -9.88 29.13
C SER A 17 1.68 -8.48 28.54
N VAL A 18 2.77 -7.78 28.82
CA VAL A 18 3.11 -6.54 28.11
C VAL A 18 3.44 -6.97 26.68
N TYR A 19 2.43 -6.94 25.82
CA TYR A 19 2.64 -7.03 24.38
C TYR A 19 3.55 -5.86 24.01
N SER A 20 4.80 -6.16 23.68
CA SER A 20 5.66 -5.25 22.93
C SER A 20 4.92 -4.92 21.64
N GLN A 21 4.35 -3.71 21.52
CA GLN A 21 3.73 -3.26 20.27
C GLN A 21 4.77 -3.40 19.16
N ARG A 22 4.44 -4.20 18.15
CA ARG A 22 5.24 -4.32 16.93
C ARG A 22 5.17 -2.95 16.22
N PRO A 23 6.27 -2.47 15.61
CA PRO A 23 6.21 -1.28 14.78
C PRO A 23 5.09 -1.39 13.74
N ASP A 24 4.33 -0.31 13.55
CA ASP A 24 3.23 -0.23 12.57
C ASP A 24 2.07 -1.22 12.84
N TRP A 25 1.95 -1.71 14.08
CA TRP A 25 0.81 -2.50 14.56
C TRP A 25 0.09 -1.79 15.71
N GLU A 26 -1.24 -1.82 15.67
CA GLU A 26 -2.10 -1.23 16.69
C GLU A 26 -3.23 -2.18 17.08
N GLY A 27 -3.36 -2.45 18.39
CA GLY A 27 -4.40 -3.35 18.91
C GLY A 27 -4.27 -4.82 18.46
N GLY A 28 -3.07 -5.26 18.07
CA GLY A 28 -2.83 -6.62 17.57
C GLY A 28 -2.97 -6.78 16.06
N TYR A 29 -3.25 -5.70 15.31
CA TYR A 29 -3.39 -5.72 13.86
C TYR A 29 -2.41 -4.73 13.19
N PRO A 30 -1.98 -4.98 11.95
CA PRO A 30 -1.28 -3.97 11.14
C PRO A 30 -2.11 -2.68 11.00
N ASP A 31 -1.45 -1.52 11.14
CA ASP A 31 -2.07 -0.18 11.15
C ASP A 31 -2.23 0.41 9.71
N GLY A 32 -1.48 -0.11 8.73
CA GLY A 32 -1.56 0.22 7.30
C GLY A 32 -0.95 -0.92 6.47
N CYS A 33 -1.19 -1.12 5.18
CA CYS A 33 -1.51 -0.25 4.04
C CYS A 33 -2.90 -0.53 3.39
N THR A 34 -3.20 0.12 2.25
CA THR A 34 -4.35 -0.22 1.38
C THR A 34 -3.89 -0.43 -0.06
N SER A 35 -4.38 -1.50 -0.71
CA SER A 35 -4.13 -1.82 -2.11
C SER A 35 -5.44 -2.12 -2.84
N ILE A 36 -5.61 -1.54 -4.03
CA ILE A 36 -6.76 -1.68 -4.92
C ILE A 36 -6.24 -2.18 -6.26
N THR A 37 -6.89 -3.20 -6.79
CA THR A 37 -6.53 -3.81 -8.07
C THR A 37 -7.73 -3.83 -9.00
N ALA A 38 -7.50 -3.60 -10.29
CA ALA A 38 -8.54 -3.65 -11.31
C ALA A 38 -8.10 -4.50 -12.51
N GLY A 39 -8.98 -5.39 -12.96
CA GLY A 39 -8.81 -6.09 -14.23
C GLY A 39 -8.98 -5.14 -15.42
N LYS A 40 -8.45 -5.54 -16.58
CA LYS A 40 -8.44 -4.73 -17.81
C LYS A 40 -9.81 -4.35 -18.35
N GLU A 41 -10.87 -5.13 -18.08
CA GLU A 41 -12.24 -4.83 -18.50
C GLU A 41 -13.01 -4.04 -17.43
N ALA A 42 -12.43 -3.86 -16.23
CA ALA A 42 -12.97 -3.04 -15.16
C ALA A 42 -12.55 -1.57 -15.28
N THR A 43 -11.58 -1.23 -16.13
CA THR A 43 -11.02 0.12 -16.28
C THR A 43 -11.49 0.79 -17.57
N VAL A 44 -11.56 2.13 -17.55
CA VAL A 44 -12.02 2.91 -18.72
C VAL A 44 -11.10 2.77 -19.93
N ASP A 45 -9.79 2.69 -19.70
CA ASP A 45 -8.78 2.69 -20.77
C ASP A 45 -8.32 1.28 -21.19
N GLY A 46 -8.78 0.23 -20.50
CA GLY A 46 -8.35 -1.14 -20.75
C GLY A 46 -7.09 -1.57 -19.99
N SER A 47 -6.54 -0.71 -19.12
CA SER A 47 -5.32 -1.02 -18.35
C SER A 47 -5.60 -2.00 -17.22
N VAL A 48 -4.63 -2.87 -16.92
CA VAL A 48 -4.60 -3.61 -15.66
C VAL A 48 -3.99 -2.71 -14.59
N ILE A 49 -4.57 -2.69 -13.40
CA ILE A 49 -4.11 -1.81 -12.32
C ILE A 49 -3.79 -2.60 -11.06
N THR A 50 -2.65 -2.26 -10.45
CA THR A 50 -2.36 -2.48 -9.03
C THR A 50 -2.00 -1.16 -8.37
N SER A 51 -2.00 -1.10 -7.05
CA SER A 51 -1.76 0.13 -6.29
C SER A 51 -1.13 -0.19 -4.94
N HIS A 52 -0.71 0.83 -4.21
CA HIS A 52 -0.26 0.70 -2.82
C HIS A 52 -0.24 2.07 -2.14
N THR A 53 -0.84 2.20 -0.95
CA THR A 53 -0.56 3.29 0.01
C THR A 53 0.39 2.82 1.10
N ASP A 54 1.68 3.17 1.04
CA ASP A 54 2.65 2.79 2.08
C ASP A 54 2.44 3.65 3.33
N ASP A 55 1.63 3.14 4.24
CA ASP A 55 1.29 3.80 5.51
C ASP A 55 2.23 3.27 6.59
N SER A 56 3.31 3.99 6.88
CA SER A 56 4.22 3.56 7.96
C SER A 56 4.94 4.70 8.68
N HIS A 57 5.41 4.37 9.87
CA HIS A 57 6.19 5.26 10.71
C HIS A 57 7.70 5.07 10.55
N ARG A 58 8.17 4.30 9.55
CA ARG A 58 9.59 3.91 9.43
C ARG A 58 10.11 3.74 8.00
N THR A 59 9.23 3.52 7.01
CA THR A 59 9.66 3.41 5.61
C THR A 59 10.38 4.69 5.18
N ARG A 60 11.42 4.51 4.38
CA ARG A 60 12.21 5.61 3.82
C ARG A 60 11.35 6.54 2.95
N SER A 61 11.68 7.83 2.94
CA SER A 61 10.97 8.83 2.13
C SER A 61 11.59 9.10 0.76
N TRP A 62 12.81 8.63 0.50
CA TRP A 62 13.47 8.81 -0.79
C TRP A 62 13.21 7.62 -1.71
N MET A 63 13.21 7.88 -3.00
CA MET A 63 12.96 6.91 -4.07
C MET A 63 14.09 6.97 -5.09
N ASP A 64 14.29 5.90 -5.85
CA ASP A 64 15.28 5.88 -6.92
C ASP A 64 14.88 4.97 -8.07
N ILE A 65 15.58 5.11 -9.20
CA ILE A 65 15.53 4.17 -10.30
C ILE A 65 16.77 3.28 -10.21
N ARG A 66 16.55 1.97 -10.25
CA ARG A 66 17.64 0.99 -10.24
C ARG A 66 17.86 0.47 -11.64
N ALA A 67 19.10 0.55 -12.12
CA ALA A 67 19.48 -0.01 -13.40
C ALA A 67 19.60 -1.54 -13.32
N GLY A 68 19.18 -2.23 -14.38
CA GLY A 68 19.43 -3.65 -14.58
C GLY A 68 20.93 -3.94 -14.75
N LYS A 69 21.35 -5.17 -14.43
CA LYS A 69 22.76 -5.56 -14.43
C LYS A 69 22.96 -6.93 -15.06
N ILE A 70 24.16 -7.16 -15.59
CA ILE A 70 24.64 -8.50 -15.96
C ILE A 70 25.61 -8.95 -14.87
N HIS A 71 25.43 -10.16 -14.37
CA HIS A 71 26.22 -10.73 -13.29
C HIS A 71 27.17 -11.84 -13.80
N PRO A 72 28.35 -12.01 -13.18
CA PRO A 72 29.21 -13.16 -13.47
C PRO A 72 28.56 -14.47 -13.00
N ASP A 73 29.02 -15.59 -13.53
CA ASP A 73 28.51 -16.91 -13.14
C ASP A 73 28.87 -17.20 -11.67
N GLY A 74 27.94 -17.79 -10.92
CA GLY A 74 28.12 -18.05 -9.49
C GLY A 74 27.98 -16.80 -8.60
N ALA A 75 27.59 -15.65 -9.14
CA ALA A 75 27.30 -14.47 -8.33
C ALA A 75 26.18 -14.76 -7.32
N THR A 76 26.24 -14.09 -6.17
CA THR A 76 25.22 -14.10 -5.12
C THR A 76 24.65 -12.70 -4.91
N THR A 77 23.51 -12.63 -4.24
CA THR A 77 22.92 -11.39 -3.75
C THR A 77 22.63 -11.50 -2.27
N THR A 78 23.04 -10.49 -1.50
CA THR A 78 22.88 -10.43 -0.06
C THR A 78 21.42 -10.14 0.31
N MET A 79 20.89 -10.96 1.20
CA MET A 79 19.58 -10.77 1.82
C MET A 79 19.73 -10.02 3.13
N TYR A 80 18.71 -9.22 3.45
CA TYR A 80 18.72 -8.32 4.59
C TYR A 80 17.46 -8.51 5.42
N LYS A 81 17.62 -8.37 6.74
CA LYS A 81 16.51 -8.18 7.67
C LYS A 81 16.32 -6.70 7.94
N ARG A 82 15.08 -6.23 7.82
CA ARG A 82 14.68 -4.90 8.34
C ARG A 82 14.62 -4.95 9.86
N VAL A 83 15.33 -4.04 10.51
CA VAL A 83 15.27 -3.89 11.97
C VAL A 83 15.05 -2.41 12.34
N PRO A 84 14.23 -2.13 13.37
CA PRO A 84 14.00 -0.76 13.85
C PRO A 84 15.30 -0.05 14.21
N TYR A 85 15.40 1.23 13.83
CA TYR A 85 16.52 2.09 14.20
C TYR A 85 16.04 3.51 14.52
N ASP A 86 16.07 3.85 15.82
CA ASP A 86 15.45 5.06 16.39
C ASP A 86 16.46 6.12 16.83
N SER A 87 17.69 6.04 16.31
CA SER A 87 18.80 6.94 16.70
C SER A 87 19.06 8.08 15.71
N LEU A 88 18.27 8.21 14.64
CA LEU A 88 18.36 9.31 13.68
C LEU A 88 17.31 10.39 13.98
N ALA A 89 17.21 11.42 13.13
CA ALA A 89 16.25 12.51 13.32
C ALA A 89 14.79 12.03 13.39
N MET A 90 14.49 10.93 12.68
CA MET A 90 13.22 10.21 12.77
C MET A 90 13.48 8.70 12.79
N PRO A 91 12.57 7.89 13.36
CA PRO A 91 12.57 6.44 13.23
C PRO A 91 12.67 5.98 11.78
N ILE A 92 13.55 5.01 11.52
CA ILE A 92 13.71 4.31 10.24
C ILE A 92 13.87 2.80 10.44
N TYR A 93 13.91 2.06 9.34
CA TYR A 93 14.51 0.72 9.31
C TYR A 93 15.97 0.79 8.86
N LYS A 94 16.85 0.05 9.54
CA LYS A 94 18.17 -0.33 9.01
C LYS A 94 18.12 -1.76 8.46
N HIS A 95 19.02 -2.06 7.53
CA HIS A 95 19.09 -3.36 6.85
C HIS A 95 20.32 -4.12 7.32
N GLU A 96 20.12 -5.18 8.10
CA GLU A 96 21.19 -6.05 8.59
C GLU A 96 21.35 -7.24 7.64
N PRO A 97 22.56 -7.54 7.14
CA PRO A 97 22.77 -8.69 6.26
C PRO A 97 22.57 -9.99 7.05
N ILE A 98 21.75 -10.90 6.52
CA ILE A 98 21.38 -12.17 7.18
C ILE A 98 21.72 -13.41 6.37
N GLY A 99 22.14 -13.26 5.11
CA GLY A 99 22.52 -14.37 4.26
C GLY A 99 22.68 -13.95 2.81
N GLU A 100 22.90 -14.93 1.93
CA GLU A 100 22.98 -14.71 0.50
C GLU A 100 22.23 -15.80 -0.26
N ILE A 101 21.68 -15.44 -1.42
CA ILE A 101 21.08 -16.38 -2.37
C ILE A 101 21.77 -16.25 -3.73
N PRO A 102 21.73 -17.29 -4.60
CA PRO A 102 22.23 -17.18 -5.96
C PRO A 102 21.60 -16.01 -6.71
N GLN A 103 22.44 -15.29 -7.46
CA GLN A 103 22.01 -14.21 -8.34
C GLN A 103 21.78 -14.74 -9.76
N VAL A 104 20.77 -14.19 -10.44
CA VAL A 104 20.49 -14.50 -11.84
C VAL A 104 21.49 -13.81 -12.77
N LYS A 105 21.66 -14.34 -13.99
CA LYS A 105 22.61 -13.79 -14.96
C LYS A 105 22.33 -12.32 -15.31
N GLN A 106 21.06 -11.95 -15.38
CA GLN A 106 20.62 -10.62 -15.73
C GLN A 106 19.47 -10.19 -14.84
N THR A 107 19.54 -8.97 -14.32
CA THR A 107 18.43 -8.29 -13.63
C THR A 107 17.89 -7.14 -14.47
N TYR A 108 16.61 -6.82 -14.26
CA TYR A 108 15.91 -5.76 -15.00
C TYR A 108 15.95 -4.43 -14.23
N PRO A 109 15.91 -3.29 -14.94
CA PRO A 109 15.75 -2.00 -14.29
C PRO A 109 14.34 -1.87 -13.69
N TYR A 110 14.22 -1.15 -12.58
CA TYR A 110 12.97 -1.00 -11.85
C TYR A 110 12.86 0.32 -11.08
N ILE A 111 11.63 0.72 -10.81
CA ILE A 111 11.25 1.85 -9.97
C ILE A 111 11.23 1.38 -8.50
N ASN A 112 12.00 2.06 -7.65
CA ASN A 112 12.20 1.68 -6.26
C ASN A 112 11.64 2.74 -5.31
N THR A 113 10.33 2.69 -5.08
CA THR A 113 9.58 3.60 -4.19
C THR A 113 9.94 3.38 -2.72
N ALA A 114 9.99 2.13 -2.29
CA ALA A 114 10.65 1.62 -1.09
C ALA A 114 10.48 0.11 -1.08
N TYR A 115 9.24 -0.32 -1.36
CA TYR A 115 8.90 -1.62 -1.89
C TYR A 115 8.95 -1.49 -3.41
N PRO A 116 9.95 -2.10 -4.09
CA PRO A 116 10.07 -1.97 -5.54
C PRO A 116 8.77 -2.34 -6.26
N CYS A 117 8.29 -1.45 -7.13
CA CYS A 117 6.87 -1.47 -7.52
C CYS A 117 6.62 -1.70 -9.01
N MET A 118 7.61 -1.48 -9.89
CA MET A 118 7.45 -1.74 -11.33
C MET A 118 8.81 -1.93 -12.02
N ASN A 119 8.92 -2.89 -12.94
CA ASN A 119 10.07 -3.03 -13.83
C ASN A 119 9.78 -2.63 -15.28
N ALA A 120 10.83 -2.65 -16.11
CA ALA A 120 10.74 -2.31 -17.53
C ALA A 120 9.93 -3.28 -18.41
N TYR A 121 9.29 -4.31 -17.85
CA TYR A 121 8.36 -5.21 -18.56
C TYR A 121 6.91 -5.01 -18.11
N GLN A 122 6.64 -3.92 -17.38
CA GLN A 122 5.33 -3.63 -16.79
C GLN A 122 4.88 -4.68 -15.76
N LEU A 123 5.80 -5.45 -15.17
CA LEU A 123 5.49 -6.22 -13.97
C LEU A 123 5.42 -5.24 -12.79
N ALA A 124 4.25 -5.13 -12.19
CA ALA A 124 3.93 -4.20 -11.13
C ALA A 124 3.58 -4.91 -9.82
N ILE A 125 3.91 -4.29 -8.69
CA ILE A 125 3.70 -4.82 -7.35
C ILE A 125 3.15 -3.73 -6.44
N GLY A 126 2.04 -4.03 -5.78
CA GLY A 126 1.56 -3.36 -4.57
C GLY A 126 1.60 -4.31 -3.37
N GLU A 127 1.26 -3.79 -2.19
CA GLU A 127 1.41 -4.52 -0.92
C GLU A 127 0.36 -4.13 0.12
N SER A 128 -0.04 -5.08 0.96
CA SER A 128 -0.76 -4.83 2.22
C SER A 128 -0.55 -5.97 3.22
N THR A 129 -0.01 -5.64 4.39
CA THR A 129 0.20 -6.60 5.48
C THR A 129 -1.10 -7.01 6.15
N PHE A 130 -1.45 -8.30 6.14
CA PHE A 130 -2.62 -8.79 6.88
C PHE A 130 -2.29 -9.45 8.22
N GLY A 131 -1.00 -9.64 8.52
CA GLY A 131 -0.57 -10.30 9.75
C GLY A 131 -0.77 -11.81 9.64
N GLY A 132 -1.47 -12.43 10.59
CA GLY A 132 -1.65 -13.89 10.60
C GLY A 132 -1.25 -14.48 11.93
N ARG A 133 -1.27 -15.81 12.02
CA ARG A 133 -0.94 -16.51 13.27
C ARG A 133 0.52 -16.27 13.66
N ASP A 134 0.75 -15.97 14.93
CA ASP A 134 2.09 -15.74 15.49
C ASP A 134 2.97 -16.99 15.36
N GLU A 135 2.38 -18.17 15.42
CA GLU A 135 3.06 -19.46 15.29
C GLU A 135 3.65 -19.70 13.89
N LEU A 136 3.18 -18.97 12.87
CA LEU A 136 3.68 -19.07 11.49
C LEU A 136 4.95 -18.24 11.26
N GLN A 137 5.35 -17.40 12.22
CA GLN A 137 6.59 -16.63 12.14
C GLN A 137 7.82 -17.53 12.12
N SER A 138 8.69 -17.35 11.11
CA SER A 138 9.99 -18.04 11.03
C SER A 138 11.15 -17.09 11.27
N ASP A 139 12.12 -17.55 12.07
CA ASP A 139 13.41 -16.93 12.32
C ASP A 139 14.55 -17.56 11.49
N ALA A 140 14.24 -18.53 10.64
CA ALA A 140 15.19 -19.23 9.77
C ALA A 140 15.13 -18.79 8.30
N GLY A 141 14.12 -18.00 7.92
CA GLY A 141 13.97 -17.48 6.56
C GLY A 141 14.93 -16.32 6.25
N LEU A 142 15.25 -16.16 4.96
CA LEU A 142 16.13 -15.10 4.46
C LEU A 142 15.39 -14.00 3.71
N ILE A 143 14.13 -14.20 3.32
CA ILE A 143 13.40 -13.30 2.42
C ILE A 143 12.25 -12.65 3.19
N ASP A 144 12.34 -11.34 3.37
CA ASP A 144 11.24 -10.49 3.86
C ASP A 144 10.42 -9.91 2.69
N CYS A 145 9.32 -9.22 3.02
CA CYS A 145 8.41 -8.65 2.02
C CYS A 145 9.11 -7.71 1.02
N GLN A 146 9.95 -6.80 1.52
CA GLN A 146 10.66 -5.85 0.69
C GLN A 146 11.68 -6.53 -0.22
N ARG A 147 12.37 -7.56 0.27
CA ARG A 147 13.30 -8.38 -0.54
C ARG A 147 12.54 -9.16 -1.60
N LEU A 148 11.37 -9.72 -1.28
CA LEU A 148 10.58 -10.47 -2.25
C LEU A 148 10.10 -9.57 -3.40
N CYS A 149 9.60 -8.37 -3.09
CA CYS A 149 9.24 -7.36 -4.11
C CYS A 149 10.44 -7.04 -5.02
N GLN A 150 11.62 -6.82 -4.45
CA GLN A 150 12.84 -6.59 -5.22
C GLN A 150 13.17 -7.76 -6.15
N LEU A 151 13.16 -8.99 -5.62
CA LEU A 151 13.51 -10.18 -6.39
C LEU A 151 12.53 -10.41 -7.55
N MET A 152 11.24 -10.14 -7.34
CA MET A 152 10.21 -10.22 -8.40
C MET A 152 10.50 -9.24 -9.53
N VAL A 153 10.65 -7.94 -9.23
CA VAL A 153 10.89 -6.93 -10.28
C VAL A 153 12.26 -7.07 -10.95
N GLU A 154 13.27 -7.58 -10.24
CA GLU A 154 14.59 -7.82 -10.82
C GLU A 154 14.62 -9.01 -11.79
N ARG A 155 13.80 -10.04 -11.57
CA ARG A 155 14.00 -11.37 -12.19
C ARG A 155 12.88 -11.82 -13.11
N CYS A 156 11.68 -11.25 -13.00
CA CYS A 156 10.48 -11.72 -13.70
C CYS A 156 9.92 -10.68 -14.67
N LYS A 157 9.09 -11.12 -15.62
CA LYS A 157 8.43 -10.23 -16.60
C LYS A 157 6.91 -10.25 -16.52
N THR A 158 6.34 -11.31 -15.96
CA THR A 158 4.88 -11.50 -15.84
C THR A 158 4.48 -11.78 -14.39
N ALA A 159 3.22 -11.57 -14.07
CA ALA A 159 2.67 -11.78 -12.73
C ALA A 159 2.80 -13.26 -12.31
N ARG A 160 2.49 -14.19 -13.22
CA ARG A 160 2.63 -15.63 -12.96
C ARG A 160 4.07 -16.07 -12.77
N GLU A 161 5.01 -15.56 -13.57
CA GLU A 161 6.44 -15.81 -13.36
C GLU A 161 6.89 -15.33 -11.98
N ALA A 162 6.43 -14.15 -11.55
CA ALA A 162 6.75 -13.60 -10.25
C ALA A 162 6.20 -14.45 -9.09
N ILE A 163 4.95 -14.92 -9.19
CA ILE A 163 4.33 -15.80 -8.17
C ILE A 163 5.06 -17.15 -8.09
N GLN A 164 5.38 -17.77 -9.23
CA GLN A 164 6.12 -19.04 -9.26
C GLN A 164 7.50 -18.87 -8.64
N MET A 165 8.25 -17.86 -9.07
CA MET A 165 9.59 -17.56 -8.56
C MET A 165 9.54 -17.25 -7.06
N ALA A 166 8.52 -16.52 -6.59
CA ALA A 166 8.32 -16.27 -5.17
C ALA A 166 8.19 -17.57 -4.39
N GLY A 167 7.27 -18.46 -4.79
CA GLY A 167 7.08 -19.74 -4.13
C GLY A 167 8.32 -20.63 -4.14
N GLU A 168 9.10 -20.62 -5.23
CA GLU A 168 10.37 -21.35 -5.32
C GLU A 168 11.43 -20.79 -4.37
N LEU A 169 11.63 -19.47 -4.37
CA LEU A 169 12.65 -18.85 -3.54
C LEU A 169 12.29 -18.88 -2.06
N THR A 170 11.05 -18.56 -1.67
CA THR A 170 10.63 -18.61 -0.27
C THR A 170 10.50 -20.05 0.22
N GLY A 171 10.15 -21.01 -0.65
CA GLY A 171 10.23 -22.43 -0.33
C GLY A 171 11.66 -22.91 0.00
N LYS A 172 12.66 -22.41 -0.74
CA LYS A 172 14.05 -22.84 -0.60
C LYS A 172 14.85 -22.07 0.46
N TYR A 173 14.65 -20.75 0.54
CA TYR A 173 15.42 -19.83 1.38
C TYR A 173 14.61 -19.27 2.55
N GLY A 174 13.31 -19.57 2.62
CA GLY A 174 12.43 -19.23 3.72
C GLY A 174 11.89 -17.81 3.68
N TRP A 175 10.61 -17.68 3.98
CA TRP A 175 9.94 -16.43 4.31
C TRP A 175 10.21 -16.03 5.76
N SER A 176 10.47 -14.75 6.01
CA SER A 176 10.85 -14.24 7.34
C SER A 176 10.05 -13.03 7.81
N ASP A 177 8.88 -12.76 7.21
CA ASP A 177 8.02 -11.64 7.58
C ASP A 177 6.68 -12.10 8.19
N PHE A 178 5.83 -11.14 8.55
CA PHE A 178 4.41 -11.38 8.83
C PHE A 178 3.66 -11.85 7.58
N GLY A 179 2.37 -12.14 7.70
CA GLY A 179 1.58 -12.44 6.52
C GLY A 179 1.30 -11.19 5.72
N GLU A 180 1.58 -11.29 4.43
CA GLU A 180 1.60 -10.18 3.48
C GLU A 180 0.76 -10.54 2.27
N CYS A 181 -0.02 -9.58 1.78
CA CYS A 181 -0.63 -9.63 0.47
C CYS A 181 0.20 -8.80 -0.50
N LEU A 182 0.75 -9.43 -1.54
CA LEU A 182 1.33 -8.72 -2.68
C LEU A 182 0.34 -8.70 -3.84
N THR A 183 0.02 -7.51 -4.33
CA THR A 183 -0.86 -7.32 -5.48
C THR A 183 -0.02 -7.21 -6.75
N ILE A 184 0.08 -8.32 -7.48
CA ILE A 184 1.04 -8.51 -8.57
C ILE A 184 0.30 -8.39 -9.90
N ALA A 185 0.65 -7.40 -10.72
CA ALA A 185 0.03 -7.17 -12.02
C ALA A 185 1.03 -7.22 -13.17
N ASP A 186 0.55 -7.59 -14.35
CA ASP A 186 1.22 -7.32 -15.61
C ASP A 186 0.23 -6.77 -16.64
N LYS A 187 0.64 -6.71 -17.91
CA LYS A 187 -0.18 -6.22 -19.04
C LYS A 187 -1.55 -6.91 -19.21
N ASN A 188 -1.74 -8.11 -18.65
CA ASN A 188 -2.88 -8.96 -18.95
C ASN A 188 -3.74 -9.32 -17.74
N GLU A 189 -3.14 -9.41 -16.55
CA GLU A 189 -3.79 -9.92 -15.35
C GLU A 189 -3.22 -9.31 -14.07
N VAL A 190 -4.03 -9.34 -12.99
CA VAL A 190 -3.62 -8.94 -11.64
C VAL A 190 -4.05 -9.99 -10.61
N TRP A 191 -3.18 -10.21 -9.63
CA TRP A 191 -3.28 -11.27 -8.63
C TRP A 191 -3.11 -10.72 -7.22
N HIS A 192 -3.82 -11.29 -6.26
CA HIS A 192 -3.52 -11.13 -4.84
C HIS A 192 -2.76 -12.37 -4.40
N PHE A 193 -1.50 -12.22 -3.99
CA PHE A 193 -0.64 -13.28 -3.48
C PHE A 193 -0.51 -13.11 -1.96
N GLU A 194 -1.18 -13.98 -1.20
CA GLU A 194 -1.14 -13.99 0.26
C GLU A 194 -0.18 -15.06 0.76
N ILE A 195 0.87 -14.63 1.48
CA ILE A 195 1.95 -15.49 1.97
C ILE A 195 2.08 -15.41 3.49
N VAL A 196 2.39 -16.53 4.13
CA VAL A 196 2.76 -16.65 5.55
C VAL A 196 3.98 -17.55 5.71
N GLY A 197 4.64 -17.49 6.87
CA GLY A 197 5.76 -18.36 7.17
C GLY A 197 5.33 -19.80 7.52
N PRO A 198 6.29 -20.75 7.57
CA PRO A 198 6.04 -22.15 7.93
C PRO A 198 6.04 -22.37 9.46
N GLY A 199 6.37 -21.34 10.24
CA GLY A 199 6.57 -21.39 11.68
C GLY A 199 8.03 -21.42 12.14
N LYS A 200 8.21 -21.24 13.44
CA LYS A 200 9.52 -21.00 14.06
C LYS A 200 10.52 -22.11 13.79
N GLY A 201 11.76 -21.74 13.46
CA GLY A 201 12.85 -22.68 13.17
C GLY A 201 12.71 -23.46 11.85
N LYS A 202 11.64 -23.25 11.08
CA LYS A 202 11.42 -23.93 9.79
C LYS A 202 11.79 -23.01 8.62
N VAL A 203 12.41 -23.56 7.58
CA VAL A 203 12.63 -22.90 6.30
C VAL A 203 11.50 -23.27 5.35
N GLY A 204 10.92 -22.29 4.68
CA GLY A 204 9.83 -22.45 3.72
C GLY A 204 8.86 -21.28 3.75
N SER A 205 7.68 -21.49 3.18
CA SER A 205 6.55 -20.56 3.19
C SER A 205 5.26 -21.32 2.90
N VAL A 206 4.12 -20.75 3.25
CA VAL A 206 2.79 -21.19 2.80
C VAL A 206 2.11 -20.02 2.11
N TRP A 207 1.50 -20.24 0.96
CA TRP A 207 0.88 -19.15 0.22
C TRP A 207 -0.25 -19.63 -0.70
N ALA A 208 -1.17 -18.71 -0.98
CA ALA A 208 -2.19 -18.83 -2.01
C ALA A 208 -2.21 -17.54 -2.84
N ALA A 209 -2.46 -17.67 -4.14
CA ALA A 209 -2.66 -16.56 -5.04
C ALA A 209 -4.00 -16.70 -5.75
N GLN A 210 -4.77 -15.61 -5.81
CA GLN A 210 -6.05 -15.56 -6.52
C GLN A 210 -6.03 -14.44 -7.57
N ARG A 211 -6.37 -14.77 -8.82
CA ARG A 211 -6.51 -13.80 -9.92
C ARG A 211 -7.77 -12.98 -9.73
N VAL A 212 -7.68 -11.67 -9.95
CA VAL A 212 -8.86 -10.80 -10.07
C VAL A 212 -9.44 -11.00 -11.47
N PRO A 213 -10.75 -11.28 -11.62
CA PRO A 213 -11.39 -11.36 -12.93
C PRO A 213 -11.17 -10.10 -13.76
N ASP A 214 -11.15 -10.24 -15.08
CA ASP A 214 -10.81 -9.14 -15.98
C ASP A 214 -11.77 -7.96 -15.85
N ASP A 215 -13.04 -8.18 -15.54
CA ASP A 215 -14.07 -7.15 -15.36
C ASP A 215 -14.33 -6.76 -13.89
N HIS A 216 -13.42 -7.12 -12.98
CA HIS A 216 -13.59 -6.90 -11.54
C HIS A 216 -12.54 -5.97 -10.92
N ILE A 217 -12.88 -5.43 -9.75
CA ILE A 217 -12.00 -4.74 -8.81
C ILE A 217 -11.92 -5.53 -7.50
N ALA A 218 -10.71 -5.65 -6.95
CA ALA A 218 -10.45 -6.26 -5.65
C ALA A 218 -9.66 -5.32 -4.74
N VAL A 219 -9.71 -5.56 -3.43
CA VAL A 219 -9.10 -4.69 -2.41
C VAL A 219 -8.43 -5.54 -1.35
N ASN A 220 -7.22 -5.17 -0.95
CA ASN A 220 -6.63 -5.63 0.29
C ASN A 220 -6.37 -4.43 1.23
N ALA A 221 -6.87 -4.53 2.45
CA ALA A 221 -6.84 -3.46 3.43
C ALA A 221 -6.47 -3.99 4.83
N ASN A 222 -5.30 -4.63 4.93
CA ASN A 222 -4.79 -5.23 6.16
C ASN A 222 -5.61 -6.41 6.71
N ALA A 223 -6.22 -7.18 5.82
CA ALA A 223 -6.85 -8.44 6.19
C ALA A 223 -6.69 -9.43 5.04
N SER A 224 -6.51 -10.71 5.37
CA SER A 224 -6.50 -11.77 4.38
C SER A 224 -7.92 -11.92 3.82
N THR A 225 -8.02 -12.10 2.51
CA THR A 225 -9.30 -12.06 1.76
C THR A 225 -9.54 -13.32 0.94
N ILE A 226 -8.49 -14.10 0.64
CA ILE A 226 -8.61 -15.36 -0.08
C ILE A 226 -9.37 -16.35 0.82
N LYS A 227 -10.50 -16.85 0.31
CA LYS A 227 -11.39 -17.78 1.01
C LYS A 227 -11.19 -19.19 0.46
N GLU A 228 -12.21 -19.74 -0.18
CA GLU A 228 -12.13 -21.05 -0.83
C GLU A 228 -11.14 -20.99 -1.99
N ILE A 229 -10.30 -22.01 -2.07
CA ILE A 229 -9.31 -22.18 -3.14
C ILE A 229 -9.67 -23.41 -3.97
N ASP A 230 -9.50 -23.32 -5.29
CA ASP A 230 -9.61 -24.44 -6.20
C ASP A 230 -8.27 -24.65 -6.93
N PRO A 231 -7.37 -25.50 -6.41
CA PRO A 231 -6.07 -25.75 -7.03
C PRO A 231 -6.17 -26.36 -8.44
N GLY A 232 -7.31 -26.93 -8.83
CA GLY A 232 -7.55 -27.44 -10.18
C GLY A 232 -7.81 -26.32 -11.20
N ASN A 233 -8.31 -25.18 -10.73
CA ASN A 233 -8.54 -23.99 -11.54
C ASN A 233 -7.28 -23.10 -11.59
N THR A 234 -6.28 -23.55 -12.34
CA THR A 234 -4.99 -22.86 -12.49
C THR A 234 -5.08 -21.51 -13.22
N GLU A 235 -6.22 -21.21 -13.84
CA GLU A 235 -6.49 -19.89 -14.41
C GLU A 235 -6.62 -18.84 -13.29
N TYR A 236 -7.28 -19.20 -12.19
CA TYR A 236 -7.62 -18.29 -11.09
C TYR A 236 -6.87 -18.53 -9.79
N PHE A 237 -6.26 -19.71 -9.60
CA PHE A 237 -5.56 -20.07 -8.37
C PHE A 237 -4.16 -20.62 -8.62
N MET A 238 -3.24 -20.23 -7.76
CA MET A 238 -1.91 -20.83 -7.60
C MET A 238 -1.65 -20.99 -6.10
N VAL A 239 -1.15 -22.14 -5.64
CA VAL A 239 -0.99 -22.40 -4.20
C VAL A 239 0.31 -23.14 -3.92
N SER A 240 0.83 -23.02 -2.69
CA SER A 240 1.98 -23.81 -2.26
C SER A 240 1.60 -25.28 -2.05
N ASN A 241 2.51 -26.21 -2.37
CA ASN A 241 2.24 -27.65 -2.28
C ASN A 241 1.92 -28.13 -0.84
N ASN A 242 2.41 -27.41 0.17
CA ASN A 242 2.28 -27.72 1.60
C ASN A 242 1.09 -26.99 2.27
N ILE A 243 0.20 -26.36 1.50
CA ILE A 243 -0.91 -25.55 2.02
C ILE A 243 -1.91 -26.33 2.89
N TYR A 244 -2.11 -27.63 2.64
CA TYR A 244 -2.97 -28.44 3.52
C TYR A 244 -2.17 -29.08 4.65
N GLU A 245 -0.93 -29.49 4.37
CA GLU A 245 -0.04 -30.15 5.33
C GLU A 245 0.22 -29.26 6.55
N VAL A 246 0.63 -28.01 6.34
CA VAL A 246 0.92 -27.09 7.45
C VAL A 246 -0.34 -26.79 8.26
N ALA A 247 -1.50 -26.69 7.61
CA ALA A 247 -2.76 -26.46 8.32
C ALA A 247 -3.14 -27.65 9.23
N LEU A 248 -2.96 -28.89 8.74
CA LEU A 248 -3.23 -30.11 9.49
C LEU A 248 -2.22 -30.32 10.62
N GLU A 249 -0.92 -30.14 10.37
CA GLU A 249 0.15 -30.29 11.38
C GLU A 249 -0.07 -29.41 12.61
N ASN A 250 -0.61 -28.21 12.40
CA ASN A 250 -0.84 -27.23 13.46
C ASN A 250 -2.28 -27.24 14.00
N ASN A 251 -3.15 -28.14 13.54
CA ASN A 251 -4.57 -28.20 13.90
C ASN A 251 -5.34 -26.90 13.61
N TYR A 252 -5.02 -26.21 12.51
CA TYR A 252 -5.72 -24.99 12.08
C TYR A 252 -6.95 -25.26 11.23
N TRP A 253 -7.08 -26.48 10.71
CA TRP A 253 -8.15 -26.90 9.82
C TRP A 253 -8.45 -28.38 9.99
N ASN A 254 -9.71 -28.76 9.80
CA ASN A 254 -10.16 -30.14 9.73
C ASN A 254 -10.53 -30.49 8.28
N GLU A 255 -10.07 -31.63 7.78
CA GLU A 255 -10.32 -32.07 6.39
C GLU A 255 -11.80 -32.21 6.00
N ASN A 256 -12.70 -32.27 6.98
CA ASN A 256 -14.15 -32.33 6.78
C ASN A 256 -14.82 -30.94 6.67
N GLU A 257 -14.05 -29.85 6.80
CA GLU A 257 -14.53 -28.48 6.72
C GLU A 257 -14.04 -27.80 5.44
N PRO A 258 -14.76 -26.79 4.90
CA PRO A 258 -14.25 -25.99 3.80
C PRO A 258 -12.90 -25.34 4.15
N PHE A 259 -11.94 -25.41 3.22
CA PHE A 259 -10.65 -24.75 3.40
C PHE A 259 -10.74 -23.29 2.99
N LEU A 260 -10.75 -22.38 3.97
CA LEU A 260 -10.78 -20.93 3.75
C LEU A 260 -9.43 -20.34 4.15
N PHE A 261 -8.58 -19.96 3.19
CA PHE A 261 -7.19 -19.55 3.47
C PHE A 261 -7.10 -18.49 4.57
N CYS A 262 -7.94 -17.45 4.49
CA CYS A 262 -7.97 -16.37 5.48
C CYS A 262 -8.28 -16.84 6.90
N TYR A 263 -9.21 -17.78 7.09
CA TYR A 263 -9.52 -18.31 8.43
C TYR A 263 -8.53 -19.37 8.90
N VAL A 264 -7.93 -20.12 7.98
CA VAL A 264 -6.92 -21.12 8.31
C VAL A 264 -5.64 -20.43 8.79
N TYR A 265 -5.16 -19.40 8.10
CA TYR A 265 -3.85 -18.79 8.35
C TYR A 265 -3.87 -17.41 9.01
N ALA A 266 -5.00 -16.69 8.96
CA ALA A 266 -5.14 -15.36 9.56
C ALA A 266 -6.55 -15.12 10.16
N PRO A 267 -7.05 -16.02 11.03
CA PRO A 267 -8.45 -15.99 11.50
C PRO A 267 -8.86 -14.66 12.14
N GLU A 268 -7.96 -14.01 12.86
CA GLU A 268 -8.24 -12.76 13.55
C GLU A 268 -8.34 -11.56 12.59
N SER A 269 -7.73 -11.65 11.41
CA SER A 269 -7.64 -10.53 10.47
C SER A 269 -9.01 -10.04 9.99
N ARG A 270 -9.99 -10.95 9.82
CA ARG A 270 -11.37 -10.60 9.44
C ARG A 270 -12.19 -9.98 10.58
N THR A 271 -11.71 -9.98 11.82
CA THR A 271 -12.44 -9.34 12.92
C THR A 271 -12.29 -7.81 12.91
N SER A 272 -11.24 -7.30 12.26
CA SER A 272 -10.93 -5.86 12.20
C SER A 272 -11.95 -5.07 11.37
N LEU A 273 -12.78 -4.26 12.03
CA LEU A 273 -13.66 -3.30 11.33
C LEU A 273 -12.86 -2.21 10.60
N ALA A 274 -11.67 -1.86 11.09
CA ALA A 274 -10.76 -0.92 10.44
C ALA A 274 -10.29 -1.40 9.04
N ALA A 275 -10.11 -2.71 8.89
CA ALA A 275 -9.83 -3.33 7.59
C ALA A 275 -11.11 -3.40 6.73
N ARG A 276 -12.15 -4.01 7.29
CA ARG A 276 -13.40 -4.31 6.57
C ARG A 276 -14.14 -3.08 6.07
N ARG A 277 -14.09 -1.95 6.79
CA ARG A 277 -14.74 -0.71 6.33
C ARG A 277 -14.02 -0.06 5.16
N ARG A 278 -12.69 -0.17 5.07
CA ARG A 278 -11.95 0.30 3.88
C ARG A 278 -12.29 -0.56 2.67
N GLU A 279 -12.32 -1.88 2.84
CA GLU A 279 -12.76 -2.84 1.81
C GLU A 279 -14.17 -2.51 1.31
N TRP A 280 -15.12 -2.37 2.23
CA TRP A 280 -16.48 -1.94 1.93
C TRP A 280 -16.52 -0.63 1.17
N ARG A 281 -15.82 0.40 1.65
CA ARG A 281 -15.94 1.74 1.09
C ARG A 281 -15.46 1.81 -0.35
N VAL A 282 -14.41 1.07 -0.70
CA VAL A 282 -13.99 0.96 -2.09
C VAL A 282 -15.09 0.31 -2.93
N PHE A 283 -15.66 -0.81 -2.48
CA PHE A 283 -16.74 -1.50 -3.19
C PHE A 283 -18.01 -0.65 -3.29
N ASP A 284 -18.40 0.06 -2.24
CA ASP A 284 -19.52 1.01 -2.22
C ASP A 284 -19.33 2.16 -3.23
N LEU A 285 -18.09 2.63 -3.39
CA LEU A 285 -17.78 3.71 -4.33
C LEU A 285 -17.79 3.28 -5.81
N VAL A 286 -17.59 2.00 -6.12
CA VAL A 286 -17.51 1.48 -7.50
C VAL A 286 -18.68 0.60 -7.90
N ALA A 287 -19.36 -0.02 -6.95
CA ALA A 287 -20.51 -0.91 -7.15
C ALA A 287 -21.61 -0.64 -6.10
N PRO A 288 -22.10 0.60 -5.96
CA PRO A 288 -23.17 0.93 -5.01
C PRO A 288 -24.46 0.12 -5.26
N SER A 289 -24.68 -0.38 -6.48
CA SER A 289 -25.83 -1.25 -6.80
C SER A 289 -25.89 -2.53 -5.96
N LEU A 290 -24.76 -3.01 -5.42
CA LEU A 290 -24.69 -4.19 -4.58
C LEU A 290 -25.26 -3.96 -3.18
N ASN A 291 -25.35 -2.69 -2.73
CA ASN A 291 -25.85 -2.30 -1.41
C ASN A 291 -25.24 -3.15 -0.27
N LEU A 292 -23.91 -3.31 -0.30
CA LEU A 292 -23.18 -4.12 0.68
C LEU A 292 -23.29 -3.48 2.07
N ASP A 293 -23.53 -4.29 3.10
CA ASP A 293 -23.58 -3.83 4.49
C ASP A 293 -22.17 -3.41 4.97
N PRO A 294 -21.95 -2.16 5.40
CA PRO A 294 -20.66 -1.66 5.89
C PRO A 294 -20.07 -2.42 7.09
N ASN A 295 -20.87 -3.23 7.78
CA ASN A 295 -20.43 -4.00 8.95
C ASN A 295 -20.28 -5.51 8.67
N ALA A 296 -20.46 -5.95 7.42
CA ALA A 296 -20.31 -7.35 7.06
C ALA A 296 -18.91 -7.86 7.40
N GLU A 297 -18.82 -9.14 7.81
CA GLU A 297 -17.54 -9.79 8.07
C GLU A 297 -16.81 -10.16 6.77
N ASN A 298 -17.58 -10.61 5.79
CA ASN A 298 -17.07 -11.14 4.53
C ASN A 298 -17.72 -10.43 3.35
N TYR A 299 -16.91 -9.70 2.60
CA TYR A 299 -17.29 -9.23 1.27
C TYR A 299 -16.84 -10.25 0.21
N PRO A 300 -17.34 -10.15 -1.03
CA PRO A 300 -16.77 -10.85 -2.17
C PRO A 300 -15.27 -10.54 -2.30
N PHE A 301 -14.46 -11.50 -2.76
CA PHE A 301 -13.03 -11.27 -3.03
C PHE A 301 -12.82 -10.08 -3.98
N SER A 302 -13.73 -9.94 -4.94
CA SER A 302 -13.75 -8.85 -5.90
C SER A 302 -15.19 -8.58 -6.35
N VAL A 303 -15.45 -7.38 -6.86
CA VAL A 303 -16.76 -6.97 -7.40
C VAL A 303 -16.61 -6.43 -8.81
N LYS A 304 -17.60 -6.69 -9.66
CA LYS A 304 -17.76 -5.96 -10.92
C LYS A 304 -18.22 -4.53 -10.60
N PRO A 305 -17.49 -3.48 -11.03
CA PRO A 305 -17.95 -2.12 -10.84
C PRO A 305 -19.19 -1.86 -11.70
N ASP A 306 -20.07 -0.97 -11.24
CA ASP A 306 -21.30 -0.60 -11.97
C ASP A 306 -20.98 0.09 -13.30
N GLU A 307 -19.87 0.82 -13.33
CA GLU A 307 -19.29 1.47 -14.51
C GLU A 307 -17.78 1.28 -14.52
N PRO A 308 -17.11 1.22 -15.70
CA PRO A 308 -15.67 1.14 -15.78
C PRO A 308 -14.99 2.27 -14.99
N VAL A 309 -13.92 1.94 -14.27
CA VAL A 309 -13.23 2.85 -13.35
C VAL A 309 -12.12 3.61 -14.05
N SER A 310 -12.14 4.94 -13.93
CA SER A 310 -11.10 5.82 -14.46
C SER A 310 -9.98 6.09 -13.44
N LEU A 311 -8.87 6.67 -13.90
CA LEU A 311 -7.81 7.13 -13.00
C LEU A 311 -8.29 8.21 -12.03
N GLU A 312 -9.12 9.16 -12.47
CA GLU A 312 -9.72 10.19 -11.63
C GLU A 312 -10.57 9.58 -10.51
N LYS A 313 -11.32 8.51 -10.84
CA LYS A 313 -12.10 7.79 -9.85
C LYS A 313 -11.20 7.08 -8.83
N LEU A 314 -10.10 6.47 -9.26
CA LEU A 314 -9.12 5.87 -8.34
C LEU A 314 -8.46 6.92 -7.45
N VAL A 315 -8.05 8.07 -7.98
CA VAL A 315 -7.54 9.20 -7.18
C VAL A 315 -8.57 9.59 -6.11
N THR A 316 -9.83 9.73 -6.50
CA THR A 316 -10.93 10.05 -5.57
C THR A 316 -11.08 8.99 -4.48
N ILE A 317 -11.01 7.70 -4.83
CA ILE A 317 -11.12 6.60 -3.86
C ILE A 317 -9.94 6.62 -2.87
N PHE A 318 -8.71 6.84 -3.35
CA PHE A 318 -7.55 6.91 -2.46
C PHE A 318 -7.62 8.11 -1.51
N SER A 319 -8.17 9.25 -1.97
CA SER A 319 -8.40 10.43 -1.14
C SER A 319 -9.60 10.32 -0.20
N ASP A 320 -10.39 9.24 -0.25
CA ASP A 320 -11.62 9.09 0.54
C ASP A 320 -11.32 8.85 2.04
N TYR A 321 -12.13 9.50 2.87
CA TYR A 321 -12.11 9.41 4.33
C TYR A 321 -13.50 9.11 4.91
N TYR A 322 -14.35 8.43 4.14
CA TYR A 322 -15.75 8.14 4.43
C TYR A 322 -16.70 9.35 4.38
N GLU A 323 -16.30 10.43 3.69
CA GLU A 323 -17.11 11.64 3.56
C GLU A 323 -18.53 11.32 3.05
N GLY A 324 -19.53 11.95 3.68
CA GLY A 324 -20.94 11.78 3.32
C GLY A 324 -21.59 10.49 3.86
N THR A 325 -20.86 9.68 4.62
CA THR A 325 -21.39 8.48 5.30
C THR A 325 -21.53 8.69 6.80
N GLU A 326 -22.12 7.73 7.51
CA GLU A 326 -22.08 7.71 8.96
C GLU A 326 -20.68 7.45 9.55
N PHE A 327 -19.70 7.08 8.74
CA PHE A 327 -18.32 6.82 9.19
C PHE A 327 -17.41 8.05 9.04
N ASP A 328 -17.92 9.17 8.51
CA ASP A 328 -17.19 10.43 8.46
C ASP A 328 -16.87 10.92 9.88
N MET A 329 -15.58 10.95 10.24
CA MET A 329 -15.12 11.40 11.56
C MET A 329 -15.35 12.90 11.81
N THR A 330 -15.58 13.69 10.76
CA THR A 330 -15.83 15.14 10.88
C THR A 330 -17.29 15.48 11.14
N LYS A 331 -18.22 14.56 10.87
CA LYS A 331 -19.68 14.83 10.85
C LYS A 331 -20.25 15.43 12.14
N ASN A 332 -19.64 15.14 13.29
CA ASN A 332 -20.09 15.58 14.60
C ASN A 332 -19.30 16.79 15.14
N LEU A 333 -18.22 17.20 14.47
CA LEU A 333 -17.39 18.33 14.85
C LEU A 333 -18.02 19.61 14.30
N THR A 334 -19.10 20.06 14.92
CA THR A 334 -19.96 21.13 14.38
C THR A 334 -19.82 22.46 15.12
N VAL A 335 -20.14 23.54 14.43
CA VAL A 335 -20.25 24.91 14.95
C VAL A 335 -21.55 25.56 14.45
N THR A 336 -21.95 26.67 15.06
CA THR A 336 -23.04 27.50 14.53
C THR A 336 -22.44 28.60 13.66
N ASP A 337 -22.86 28.68 12.39
CA ASP A 337 -22.40 29.71 11.47
C ASP A 337 -23.07 31.09 11.72
N HIS A 338 -22.66 32.11 10.96
CA HIS A 338 -23.21 33.46 11.08
C HIS A 338 -24.71 33.57 10.75
N SER A 339 -25.27 32.59 10.04
CA SER A 339 -26.70 32.51 9.73
C SER A 339 -27.52 31.84 10.85
N GLY A 340 -26.84 31.30 11.88
CA GLY A 340 -27.47 30.55 12.96
C GLY A 340 -27.66 29.06 12.65
N LYS A 341 -27.09 28.55 11.55
CA LYS A 341 -27.20 27.15 11.14
C LYS A 341 -26.05 26.33 11.72
N THR A 342 -26.35 25.11 12.19
CA THR A 342 -25.33 24.13 12.56
C THR A 342 -24.67 23.56 11.29
N VAL A 343 -23.35 23.68 11.21
CA VAL A 343 -22.52 23.20 10.10
C VAL A 343 -21.33 22.43 10.65
N ILE A 344 -20.69 21.58 9.84
CA ILE A 344 -19.39 21.00 10.17
C ILE A 344 -18.38 22.15 10.31
N SER A 345 -17.59 22.13 11.37
CA SER A 345 -16.58 23.15 11.64
C SER A 345 -15.57 23.21 10.51
N PRO A 346 -15.14 24.40 10.08
CA PRO A 346 -13.99 24.55 9.19
C PRO A 346 -12.70 23.89 9.73
N LEU A 347 -12.58 23.74 11.05
CA LEU A 347 -11.46 23.07 11.72
C LEU A 347 -11.63 21.54 11.79
N ALA A 348 -12.77 21.00 11.38
CA ALA A 348 -13.03 19.56 11.44
C ALA A 348 -12.16 18.84 10.41
N ASN A 349 -11.22 18.02 10.90
CA ASN A 349 -10.22 17.35 10.10
C ASN A 349 -10.39 15.82 10.21
N PRO A 350 -10.47 15.06 9.09
CA PRO A 350 -10.53 13.60 9.13
C PRO A 350 -9.16 12.95 9.34
N HIS A 351 -8.06 13.69 9.19
CA HIS A 351 -6.69 13.19 9.31
C HIS A 351 -6.07 13.50 10.68
N MET A 352 -6.86 13.35 11.74
CA MET A 352 -6.42 13.60 13.11
C MET A 352 -5.34 12.60 13.55
N PRO A 353 -4.24 13.08 14.17
CA PRO A 353 -3.38 12.25 15.01
C PRO A 353 -4.20 11.59 16.14
N TYR A 354 -3.75 10.43 16.63
CA TYR A 354 -4.55 9.65 17.59
C TYR A 354 -4.89 10.38 18.90
N ASP A 355 -4.01 11.27 19.37
CA ASP A 355 -4.30 12.08 20.56
C ASP A 355 -5.45 13.08 20.34
N MET A 356 -5.60 13.61 19.12
CA MET A 356 -6.72 14.48 18.77
C MET A 356 -8.05 13.70 18.79
N ASN A 357 -8.05 12.43 18.38
CA ASN A 357 -9.26 11.60 18.47
C ASN A 357 -9.77 11.48 19.91
N ARG A 358 -8.86 11.33 20.88
CA ARG A 358 -9.24 11.33 22.32
C ARG A 358 -9.76 12.69 22.77
N LEU A 359 -9.06 13.77 22.40
CA LEU A 359 -9.44 15.14 22.75
C LEU A 359 -10.87 15.47 22.26
N PHE A 360 -11.18 15.10 21.02
CA PHE A 360 -12.47 15.35 20.39
C PHE A 360 -13.49 14.22 20.58
N LYS A 361 -13.15 13.19 21.37
CA LYS A 361 -14.01 12.03 21.67
C LYS A 361 -14.49 11.30 20.40
N ILE A 362 -13.65 11.25 19.38
CA ILE A 362 -13.89 10.51 18.14
C ILE A 362 -13.76 9.01 18.43
N ASN A 363 -14.72 8.25 17.93
CA ASN A 363 -14.77 6.79 18.03
C ASN A 363 -15.29 6.22 16.72
N GLY A 364 -14.91 4.99 16.40
CA GLY A 364 -15.33 4.33 15.16
C GLY A 364 -15.05 2.83 15.15
N GLY A 365 -14.97 2.25 13.95
CA GLY A 365 -14.66 0.83 13.73
C GLY A 365 -13.31 0.40 14.30
N TRP A 366 -12.45 1.37 14.63
CA TRP A 366 -11.16 1.17 15.28
C TRP A 366 -11.14 1.60 16.75
N GLY A 367 -12.31 1.62 17.39
CA GLY A 367 -12.48 2.03 18.77
C GLY A 367 -12.19 3.51 18.97
N TRP A 368 -11.45 3.86 20.02
CA TRP A 368 -11.09 5.25 20.35
C TRP A 368 -10.20 5.93 19.29
N ARG A 369 -9.62 5.16 18.36
CA ARG A 369 -8.85 5.69 17.23
C ARG A 369 -9.73 6.21 16.09
N GLY A 370 -11.05 6.10 16.19
CA GLY A 370 -11.97 6.52 15.14
C GLY A 370 -12.15 5.48 14.04
N GLU A 371 -12.34 5.94 12.81
CA GLU A 371 -12.30 5.10 11.61
C GLU A 371 -10.89 5.08 11.01
N ARG A 372 -10.49 3.93 10.46
CA ARG A 372 -9.29 3.85 9.64
C ARG A 372 -9.64 4.23 8.20
N THR A 373 -9.30 5.44 7.80
CA THR A 373 -9.50 5.99 6.45
C THR A 373 -8.49 5.42 5.46
N ILE A 374 -8.75 5.49 4.14
CA ILE A 374 -7.77 5.07 3.13
C ILE A 374 -6.62 6.08 3.11
N ALA A 375 -6.94 7.37 2.94
CA ALA A 375 -6.02 8.48 3.05
C ALA A 375 -5.53 8.71 4.50
N ARG A 376 -4.22 8.71 4.75
CA ARG A 376 -3.64 8.90 6.09
C ARG A 376 -2.52 9.93 6.14
N TRP A 377 -2.37 10.57 7.30
CA TRP A 377 -1.32 11.58 7.56
C TRP A 377 0.09 10.99 7.74
N TYR A 378 0.22 9.66 7.84
CA TYR A 378 1.49 8.93 7.85
C TYR A 378 1.67 8.04 6.62
N THR A 379 0.90 8.27 5.56
CA THR A 379 1.23 7.73 4.23
C THR A 379 2.59 8.28 3.83
N MET A 380 3.55 7.42 3.49
CA MET A 380 4.84 7.83 2.97
C MET A 380 4.72 8.14 1.48
N TYR A 381 4.07 7.24 0.75
CA TYR A 381 3.74 7.42 -0.66
C TYR A 381 2.49 6.62 -1.03
N ALA A 382 1.90 6.99 -2.16
CA ALA A 382 0.87 6.19 -2.80
C ALA A 382 1.19 5.99 -4.28
N THR A 383 0.84 4.81 -4.79
CA THR A 383 0.98 4.46 -6.19
C THR A 383 -0.36 4.01 -6.76
N ILE A 384 -0.68 4.45 -7.98
CA ILE A 384 -1.63 3.80 -8.88
C ILE A 384 -0.80 3.37 -10.10
N ILE A 385 -0.71 2.07 -10.37
CA ILE A 385 0.22 1.53 -11.36
C ILE A 385 -0.59 0.92 -12.51
N GLN A 386 -0.44 1.50 -13.70
CA GLN A 386 -1.09 1.03 -14.92
C GLN A 386 -0.15 0.16 -15.75
N CYS A 387 -0.65 -0.99 -16.18
CA CYS A 387 -0.02 -1.88 -17.16
C CYS A 387 -0.90 -1.95 -18.41
N ARG A 388 -0.33 -1.65 -19.58
CA ARG A 388 -1.07 -1.38 -20.81
C ARG A 388 -0.55 -2.24 -21.97
N ASN A 389 -1.33 -3.23 -22.37
CA ASN A 389 -0.94 -4.21 -23.38
C ASN A 389 -0.92 -3.68 -24.83
N TRP A 390 -1.59 -2.55 -25.09
CA TRP A 390 -1.64 -1.92 -26.41
C TRP A 390 -0.44 -1.01 -26.68
N LEU A 391 0.46 -0.84 -25.69
CA LEU A 391 1.68 -0.05 -25.79
C LEU A 391 2.91 -0.94 -25.59
N PRO A 392 4.05 -0.59 -26.22
CA PRO A 392 5.30 -1.30 -25.99
C PRO A 392 5.74 -1.14 -24.53
N ASP A 393 6.56 -2.07 -24.05
CA ASP A 393 6.97 -2.11 -22.64
C ASP A 393 7.66 -0.85 -22.16
N GLU A 394 8.37 -0.14 -23.03
CA GLU A 394 9.03 1.12 -22.73
C GLU A 394 8.07 2.27 -22.40
N ILE A 395 6.78 2.15 -22.77
CA ILE A 395 5.78 3.22 -22.65
C ILE A 395 4.58 2.75 -21.81
N GLY A 396 4.17 1.50 -21.94
CA GLY A 396 2.89 1.01 -21.40
C GLY A 396 2.81 1.02 -19.88
N GLY A 397 3.93 0.88 -19.17
CA GLY A 397 3.94 0.88 -17.71
C GLY A 397 4.05 2.30 -17.14
N VAL A 398 3.07 2.73 -16.33
CA VAL A 398 3.09 4.04 -15.66
C VAL A 398 2.77 3.87 -14.19
N VAL A 399 3.70 4.32 -13.33
CA VAL A 399 3.47 4.50 -11.90
C VAL A 399 3.04 5.94 -11.68
N TRP A 400 1.76 6.14 -11.38
CA TRP A 400 1.26 7.40 -10.85
C TRP A 400 1.63 7.48 -9.38
N LEU A 401 2.53 8.40 -9.02
CA LEU A 401 3.12 8.50 -7.68
C LEU A 401 2.66 9.78 -6.96
N ALA A 402 2.09 9.63 -5.77
CA ALA A 402 1.87 10.71 -4.81
C ALA A 402 2.76 10.52 -3.56
N GLN A 403 3.12 11.63 -2.92
CA GLN A 403 3.88 11.64 -1.66
C GLN A 403 2.97 12.17 -0.54
N ASP A 404 3.18 11.68 0.68
CA ASP A 404 2.38 12.02 1.86
C ASP A 404 0.87 11.68 1.70
N ASN A 405 -0.01 12.35 2.45
CA ASN A 405 -1.43 12.12 2.47
C ASN A 405 -2.07 12.45 1.11
N VAL A 406 -2.56 11.42 0.44
CA VAL A 406 -3.21 11.49 -0.88
C VAL A 406 -4.45 12.39 -0.93
N ALA A 407 -5.07 12.70 0.20
CA ALA A 407 -6.20 13.64 0.23
C ALA A 407 -5.78 15.11 0.01
N SER A 408 -4.49 15.43 0.15
CA SER A 408 -3.91 16.76 -0.05
C SER A 408 -2.74 16.79 -1.04
N SER A 409 -2.56 15.71 -1.80
CA SER A 409 -1.42 15.49 -2.69
C SER A 409 -1.87 15.36 -4.14
N ILE A 410 -0.91 15.16 -5.04
CA ILE A 410 -1.11 14.99 -6.48
C ILE A 410 -0.22 13.84 -6.98
N TYR A 411 -0.72 13.08 -7.95
CA TYR A 411 0.01 11.99 -8.57
C TYR A 411 0.78 12.45 -9.81
N ILE A 412 2.09 12.20 -9.85
CA ILE A 412 2.93 12.42 -11.03
C ILE A 412 3.17 11.13 -11.83
N PRO A 413 3.36 11.19 -13.15
CA PRO A 413 3.65 10.00 -13.96
C PRO A 413 5.13 9.62 -13.91
N ILE A 414 5.41 8.36 -13.59
CA ILE A 414 6.73 7.74 -13.70
C ILE A 414 6.62 6.53 -14.62
N TYR A 415 7.09 6.66 -15.85
CA TYR A 415 7.08 5.56 -16.82
C TYR A 415 8.09 4.48 -16.40
N CYS A 416 7.77 3.21 -16.62
CA CYS A 416 8.61 2.05 -16.27
C CYS A 416 10.05 2.10 -16.83
N SER A 417 10.26 2.85 -17.92
CA SER A 417 11.53 2.96 -18.63
C SER A 417 12.32 4.21 -18.30
N VAL A 418 11.86 5.08 -17.39
CA VAL A 418 12.66 6.26 -16.99
C VAL A 418 13.98 5.83 -16.36
N SER A 419 14.99 6.70 -16.43
CA SER A 419 16.33 6.40 -15.88
C SER A 419 16.65 7.11 -14.56
N ASP A 420 15.87 8.13 -14.19
CA ASP A 420 16.14 8.94 -13.00
C ASP A 420 14.87 9.66 -12.50
N LEU A 421 14.93 10.22 -11.29
CA LEU A 421 13.90 11.05 -10.66
C LEU A 421 14.49 12.41 -10.25
N PRO A 422 13.66 13.45 -10.01
CA PRO A 422 14.16 14.71 -9.49
C PRO A 422 14.94 14.53 -8.19
N GLU A 423 15.93 15.39 -7.96
CA GLU A 423 16.77 15.34 -6.76
C GLU A 423 15.94 15.39 -5.46
N SER A 424 14.81 16.09 -5.48
CA SER A 424 13.91 16.19 -4.33
C SER A 424 13.30 14.85 -3.92
N TYR A 425 12.98 13.97 -4.87
CA TYR A 425 12.46 12.62 -4.61
C TYR A 425 13.55 11.65 -4.15
N LYS A 426 14.82 11.93 -4.49
CA LYS A 426 15.99 11.16 -4.04
C LYS A 426 16.55 11.61 -2.70
N THR A 427 16.14 12.79 -2.21
CA THR A 427 16.65 13.39 -0.98
C THR A 427 16.07 12.69 0.27
N PRO A 428 16.91 12.08 1.13
CA PRO A 428 16.45 11.43 2.35
C PRO A 428 15.86 12.44 3.36
N GLY A 429 14.56 12.34 3.63
CA GLY A 429 13.83 13.23 4.53
C GLY A 429 13.77 12.73 5.98
N ARG A 430 13.58 11.42 6.20
CA ARG A 430 13.52 10.84 7.55
C ARG A 430 14.86 10.84 8.31
N PRO A 431 15.95 10.25 7.79
CA PRO A 431 17.19 10.12 8.56
C PRO A 431 17.82 11.49 8.91
N ASN A 432 17.60 12.50 8.06
CA ASN A 432 18.20 13.82 8.19
C ASN A 432 17.27 14.85 8.86
N GLY A 433 15.99 14.54 9.04
CA GLY A 433 14.98 15.46 9.56
C GLY A 433 14.47 16.45 8.53
N TYR A 434 13.70 17.44 9.01
CA TYR A 434 13.03 18.43 8.15
C TYR A 434 13.99 19.15 7.21
N THR A 435 13.63 19.20 5.92
CA THR A 435 14.39 19.92 4.90
C THR A 435 13.51 20.34 3.74
N MET A 436 13.74 21.55 3.22
CA MET A 436 13.07 22.07 2.01
C MET A 436 13.52 21.36 0.72
N LYS A 437 14.55 20.51 0.80
CA LYS A 437 15.09 19.78 -0.37
C LYS A 437 14.32 18.50 -0.68
N SER A 438 13.58 17.93 0.28
CA SER A 438 12.89 16.65 0.08
C SER A 438 11.48 16.88 -0.45
N ALA A 439 11.11 16.14 -1.50
CA ALA A 439 9.75 16.14 -2.03
C ALA A 439 8.75 15.69 -0.96
N TRP A 440 9.07 14.64 -0.20
CA TRP A 440 8.21 14.16 0.88
C TRP A 440 7.91 15.25 1.92
N TRP A 441 8.90 16.05 2.31
CA TRP A 441 8.66 17.16 3.25
C TRP A 441 7.81 18.30 2.66
N ALA A 442 7.85 18.51 1.34
CA ALA A 442 6.99 19.48 0.67
C ALA A 442 5.52 19.10 0.82
N PHE A 443 5.19 17.85 0.50
CA PHE A 443 3.84 17.33 0.61
C PHE A 443 3.41 17.12 2.05
N ASN A 444 4.29 16.62 2.93
CA ASN A 444 4.01 16.45 4.35
C ASN A 444 3.71 17.77 5.06
N ARG A 445 4.47 18.84 4.77
CA ARG A 445 4.16 20.17 5.30
C ARG A 445 2.80 20.65 4.79
N LEU A 446 2.56 20.55 3.47
CA LEU A 446 1.30 20.99 2.87
C LEU A 446 0.10 20.24 3.48
N GLY A 447 0.16 18.91 3.57
CA GLY A 447 -0.89 18.08 4.16
C GLY A 447 -1.13 18.40 5.63
N THR A 448 -0.05 18.57 6.41
CA THR A 448 -0.13 18.94 7.83
C THR A 448 -0.81 20.30 8.04
N LEU A 449 -0.50 21.30 7.20
CA LEU A 449 -1.14 22.61 7.22
C LEU A 449 -2.61 22.51 6.84
N THR A 450 -2.89 21.87 5.70
CA THR A 450 -4.26 21.67 5.19
C THR A 450 -5.16 21.03 6.25
N ALA A 451 -4.63 20.07 7.00
CA ALA A 451 -5.32 19.37 8.07
C ALA A 451 -5.70 20.27 9.27
N GLN A 452 -5.04 21.41 9.51
CA GLN A 452 -5.41 22.30 10.62
C GLN A 452 -6.79 22.93 10.44
N ARG A 453 -7.18 23.18 9.18
CA ARG A 453 -8.46 23.78 8.82
C ARG A 453 -9.04 23.14 7.56
N TRP A 454 -9.15 21.81 7.63
CA TRP A 454 -9.54 20.94 6.51
C TRP A 454 -10.85 21.36 5.82
N GLY A 455 -11.81 21.91 6.58
CA GLY A 455 -13.07 22.40 6.04
C GLY A 455 -12.92 23.52 5.01
N ASP A 456 -11.85 24.33 5.11
CA ASP A 456 -11.59 25.44 4.18
C ASP A 456 -10.38 25.13 3.29
N MET A 457 -9.23 24.80 3.89
CA MET A 457 -7.95 24.69 3.19
C MET A 457 -7.92 23.60 2.13
N ARG A 458 -8.70 22.51 2.30
CA ARG A 458 -8.77 21.46 1.29
C ARG A 458 -9.30 21.97 -0.05
N HIS A 459 -10.18 22.96 -0.02
CA HIS A 459 -10.76 23.53 -1.23
C HIS A 459 -9.74 24.35 -1.99
N ASP A 460 -8.93 25.16 -1.30
CA ASP A 460 -7.82 25.91 -1.88
C ASP A 460 -6.75 24.98 -2.49
N VAL A 461 -6.44 23.89 -1.80
CA VAL A 461 -5.50 22.87 -2.30
C VAL A 461 -6.06 22.20 -3.56
N ARG A 462 -7.32 21.78 -3.53
CA ARG A 462 -7.99 21.13 -4.67
C ARG A 462 -8.20 22.05 -5.85
N GLU A 463 -8.41 23.35 -5.64
CA GLU A 463 -8.49 24.34 -6.72
C GLU A 463 -7.21 24.36 -7.58
N VAL A 464 -6.07 23.97 -7.00
CA VAL A 464 -4.79 23.85 -7.72
C VAL A 464 -4.52 22.42 -8.18
N TRP A 465 -4.73 21.42 -7.32
CA TRP A 465 -4.43 20.02 -7.64
C TRP A 465 -5.40 19.41 -8.64
N ASP A 466 -6.71 19.65 -8.53
CA ASP A 466 -7.69 19.00 -9.40
C ASP A 466 -7.46 19.39 -10.89
N PRO A 467 -7.24 20.67 -11.26
CA PRO A 467 -6.92 21.03 -12.65
C PRO A 467 -5.57 20.50 -13.13
N MET A 468 -4.54 20.48 -12.28
CA MET A 468 -3.22 19.95 -12.64
C MET A 468 -3.23 18.42 -12.83
N GLN A 469 -3.97 17.70 -12.00
CA GLN A 469 -4.16 16.26 -12.12
C GLN A 469 -4.94 15.93 -13.41
N LYS A 470 -5.97 16.72 -13.71
CA LYS A 470 -6.71 16.60 -14.97
C LYS A 470 -5.82 16.89 -16.19
N GLU A 471 -4.98 17.92 -16.13
CA GLU A 471 -4.01 18.25 -17.18
C GLU A 471 -3.09 17.05 -17.49
N LEU A 472 -2.60 16.37 -16.45
CA LEU A 472 -1.78 15.17 -16.59
C LEU A 472 -2.50 14.03 -17.32
N PHE A 473 -3.75 13.75 -16.94
CA PHE A 473 -4.54 12.68 -17.56
C PHE A 473 -4.97 13.02 -19.00
N ASP A 474 -5.49 14.23 -19.22
CA ASP A 474 -5.93 14.68 -20.56
C ASP A 474 -4.79 14.69 -21.58
N ASN A 475 -3.58 15.06 -21.16
CA ASN A 475 -2.42 15.18 -22.05
C ASN A 475 -1.69 13.85 -22.30
N GLN A 476 -2.01 12.79 -21.56
CA GLN A 476 -1.25 11.54 -21.60
C GLN A 476 -1.17 10.96 -23.02
N GLN A 477 -2.30 10.84 -23.71
CA GLN A 477 -2.34 10.28 -25.07
C GLN A 477 -1.52 11.10 -26.07
N ALA A 478 -1.58 12.42 -25.98
CA ALA A 478 -0.85 13.32 -26.87
C ALA A 478 0.66 13.22 -26.64
N PHE A 479 1.09 13.18 -25.37
CA PHE A 479 2.47 12.96 -24.99
C PHE A 479 3.00 11.60 -25.47
N GLU A 480 2.22 10.54 -25.26
CA GLU A 480 2.60 9.17 -25.61
C GLU A 480 2.64 8.94 -27.12
N SER A 481 1.87 9.69 -27.92
CA SER A 481 1.96 9.64 -29.38
C SER A 481 3.36 10.02 -29.88
N VAL A 482 4.01 11.01 -29.24
CA VAL A 482 5.39 11.39 -29.55
C VAL A 482 6.37 10.31 -29.10
N ALA A 483 6.14 9.70 -27.94
CA ALA A 483 6.94 8.59 -27.45
C ALA A 483 6.88 7.38 -28.41
N LEU A 484 5.68 7.04 -28.90
CA LEU A 484 5.46 5.98 -29.90
C LEU A 484 6.19 6.28 -31.20
N GLU A 485 6.20 7.52 -31.68
CA GLU A 485 7.00 7.88 -32.85
C GLU A 485 8.50 7.64 -32.65
N LEU A 486 9.04 7.97 -31.48
CA LEU A 486 10.45 7.71 -31.15
C LEU A 486 10.72 6.21 -31.08
N TYR A 487 9.78 5.44 -30.50
CA TYR A 487 9.84 3.98 -30.44
C TYR A 487 9.89 3.35 -31.83
N HIS A 488 8.96 3.70 -32.73
CA HIS A 488 8.90 3.16 -34.10
C HIS A 488 10.11 3.55 -34.96
N LYS A 489 10.78 4.66 -34.63
CA LYS A 489 12.04 5.09 -35.26
C LYS A 489 13.28 4.44 -34.62
N GLU A 490 13.09 3.50 -33.67
CA GLU A 490 14.14 2.81 -32.91
C GLU A 490 15.08 3.78 -32.14
N LYS A 491 14.57 4.95 -31.77
CA LYS A 491 15.33 6.01 -31.07
C LYS A 491 15.24 5.83 -29.55
N TYR A 492 15.58 4.65 -29.05
CA TYR A 492 15.38 4.26 -27.64
C TYR A 492 16.06 5.20 -26.63
N LYS A 493 17.24 5.72 -26.95
CA LYS A 493 17.93 6.71 -26.09
C LYS A 493 17.17 8.03 -26.01
N GLN A 494 16.61 8.49 -27.13
CA GLN A 494 15.79 9.69 -27.16
C GLN A 494 14.44 9.47 -26.50
N LEU A 495 13.83 8.29 -26.67
CA LEU A 495 12.60 7.88 -26.00
C LEU A 495 12.77 7.91 -24.47
N ASN A 496 13.78 7.22 -23.94
CA ASN A 496 14.07 7.23 -22.50
C ASN A 496 14.33 8.65 -21.98
N LYS A 497 15.07 9.49 -22.72
CA LYS A 497 15.29 10.89 -22.35
C LYS A 497 13.99 11.70 -22.35
N TYR A 498 13.10 11.45 -23.31
CA TYR A 498 11.81 12.13 -23.42
C TYR A 498 10.88 11.77 -22.25
N LEU A 499 10.74 10.48 -21.95
CA LEU A 499 9.94 10.00 -20.81
C LEU A 499 10.51 10.48 -19.46
N THR A 500 11.83 10.34 -19.27
CA THR A 500 12.51 10.81 -18.05
C THR A 500 12.37 12.31 -17.89
N GLY A 501 12.50 13.08 -18.98
CA GLY A 501 12.33 14.54 -18.96
C GLY A 501 10.93 14.97 -18.50
N TYR A 502 9.89 14.25 -18.92
CA TYR A 502 8.52 14.53 -18.51
C TYR A 502 8.27 14.25 -17.02
N THR A 503 8.78 13.12 -16.51
CA THR A 503 8.75 12.81 -15.07
C THR A 503 9.52 13.86 -14.26
N MET A 504 10.68 14.30 -14.75
CA MET A 504 11.49 15.33 -14.11
C MET A 504 10.74 16.66 -14.03
N GLU A 505 10.20 17.12 -15.16
CA GLU A 505 9.45 18.37 -15.26
C GLU A 505 8.26 18.38 -14.30
N TRP A 506 7.42 17.35 -14.33
CA TRP A 506 6.25 17.28 -13.46
C TRP A 506 6.63 17.14 -12.00
N GLY A 507 7.62 16.31 -11.68
CA GLY A 507 8.08 16.15 -10.30
C GLY A 507 8.64 17.44 -9.70
N GLU A 508 9.38 18.25 -10.48
CA GLU A 508 9.83 19.58 -10.04
C GLU A 508 8.67 20.58 -9.93
N LYS A 509 7.76 20.60 -10.93
CA LYS A 509 6.59 21.48 -10.98
C LYS A 509 5.70 21.30 -9.76
N VAL A 510 5.34 20.07 -9.41
CA VAL A 510 4.43 19.81 -8.27
C VAL A 510 5.08 20.05 -6.92
N VAL A 511 6.37 19.77 -6.76
CA VAL A 511 7.09 20.03 -5.51
C VAL A 511 7.20 21.53 -5.24
N ASN A 512 7.55 22.32 -6.25
CA ASN A 512 7.57 23.78 -6.13
C ASN A 512 6.17 24.31 -5.81
N LYS A 513 5.15 23.81 -6.49
CA LYS A 513 3.77 24.22 -6.23
C LYS A 513 3.29 23.84 -4.83
N ALA A 514 3.73 22.71 -4.29
CA ALA A 514 3.37 22.29 -2.94
C ALA A 514 3.95 23.23 -1.88
N TRP A 515 5.18 23.72 -2.07
CA TRP A 515 5.75 24.75 -1.21
C TRP A 515 4.99 26.07 -1.30
N GLU A 516 4.71 26.53 -2.53
CA GLU A 516 3.94 27.76 -2.78
C GLU A 516 2.53 27.69 -2.14
N LEU A 517 1.84 26.56 -2.27
CA LEU A 517 0.55 26.33 -1.63
C LEU A 517 0.66 26.36 -0.11
N GLY A 518 1.67 25.71 0.48
CA GLY A 518 1.89 25.76 1.92
C GLY A 518 2.07 27.19 2.43
N ASP A 519 2.79 28.03 1.70
CA ASP A 519 3.00 29.44 2.04
C ASP A 519 1.73 30.28 1.84
N LEU A 520 0.95 29.97 0.80
CA LEU A 520 -0.35 30.58 0.56
C LEU A 520 -1.33 30.27 1.70
N LEU A 521 -1.46 29.00 2.10
CA LEU A 521 -2.35 28.59 3.19
C LEU A 521 -1.94 29.26 4.50
N TRP A 522 -0.64 29.30 4.79
CA TRP A 522 -0.13 29.98 5.99
C TRP A 522 -0.50 31.47 6.00
N THR A 523 -0.34 32.14 4.85
CA THR A 523 -0.63 33.58 4.73
C THR A 523 -2.13 33.87 4.78
N ARG A 524 -2.94 33.07 4.08
CA ARG A 524 -4.37 33.31 3.90
C ARG A 524 -5.16 33.06 5.17
N TYR A 525 -4.74 32.08 5.96
CA TYR A 525 -5.45 31.63 7.15
C TYR A 525 -4.74 32.01 8.46
N ASP A 526 -3.81 32.97 8.43
CA ASP A 526 -3.20 33.50 9.64
C ASP A 526 -4.28 33.90 10.67
N GLU A 527 -4.05 33.57 11.94
CA GLU A 527 -5.01 33.68 13.05
C GLU A 527 -6.31 32.83 12.95
N LEU A 528 -6.44 31.93 11.96
CA LEU A 528 -7.63 31.08 11.76
C LEU A 528 -7.42 29.59 12.07
N PHE A 529 -6.21 29.12 12.38
CA PHE A 529 -5.91 27.71 12.63
C PHE A 529 -4.83 27.48 13.70
#